data_AF-A0A383EAV2-F1
#
_entry.id   AF-A0A383EAV2-F1
#
_cell.length_a   1.000
_cell.length_b   1.000
_cell.length_c   1.000
_cell.angle_alpha   90.00
_cell.angle_beta   90.00
_cell.angle_gamma   90.00
#
_symmetry.space_group_name_H-M   'P 1'
#
loop_
_entity.id
_entity.type
_entity.pdbx_description
1 polymer ?
#
loop_
_entity_poly.entity_id
_entity_poly.type
_entity_poly.pdbx_seq_one_letter_code
_entity_poly.pdbx_strand_id
1 'polypeptide(L)'
;MLNWDNPLENQNDSKDDMKLTVVSQSLKETSLKNNNGTITDTRHGESSTTEFKVISDKLIPINPDDKRVVNGQTDINQLAPFKYPWAWAFFLNANKNHWTPLDINMAQDVTDYRHKLTLEEKHVYENV
;
A
#
# COMPACT_ATOMS: atom_id res chain seq x y z
N MET A 1 -22.35 -3.95 -13.20
CA MET A 1 -22.20 -3.41 -11.83
C MET A 1 -21.44 -4.44 -11.01
N LEU A 2 -20.40 -4.04 -10.29
CA LEU A 2 -19.60 -4.94 -9.46
C LEU A 2 -20.45 -5.36 -8.24
N ASN A 3 -20.67 -6.65 -8.05
CA ASN A 3 -21.35 -7.24 -6.91
C ASN A 3 -20.47 -7.12 -5.65
N TRP A 4 -20.88 -6.27 -4.70
CA TRP A 4 -20.16 -6.03 -3.44
C TRP A 4 -20.35 -7.13 -2.38
N ASP A 5 -21.35 -8.00 -2.56
CA ASP A 5 -21.65 -9.10 -1.63
C ASP A 5 -20.71 -10.30 -1.78
N ASN A 6 -19.92 -10.36 -2.86
CA ASN A 6 -18.97 -11.45 -3.08
C ASN A 6 -17.71 -10.95 -3.80
N PRO A 7 -16.71 -10.43 -3.07
CA PRO A 7 -15.52 -9.80 -3.66
C PRO A 7 -14.60 -10.78 -4.42
N LEU A 8 -14.90 -12.08 -4.39
CA LEU A 8 -14.10 -13.15 -5.01
C LEU A 8 -14.71 -13.67 -6.32
N GLU A 9 -15.94 -13.29 -6.66
CA GLU A 9 -16.68 -13.91 -7.78
C GLU A 9 -16.20 -13.47 -9.16
N ASN A 10 -15.70 -12.23 -9.28
CA ASN A 10 -15.26 -11.67 -10.57
C ASN A 10 -13.83 -12.08 -11.00
N GLN A 11 -13.23 -13.08 -10.35
CA GLN A 11 -11.87 -13.53 -10.71
C GLN A 11 -11.82 -14.52 -11.89
N ASN A 12 -12.97 -14.93 -12.45
CA ASN A 12 -13.03 -15.98 -13.48
C ASN A 12 -13.35 -15.51 -14.91
N ASP A 13 -13.65 -14.23 -15.14
CA ASP A 13 -13.95 -13.72 -16.49
C ASP A 13 -13.00 -12.58 -16.88
N SER A 14 -11.73 -12.92 -17.08
CA SER A 14 -10.82 -12.25 -18.01
C SER A 14 -9.60 -13.13 -18.21
N LYS A 15 -9.49 -13.72 -19.41
CA LYS A 15 -8.25 -14.27 -19.93
C LYS A 15 -7.25 -13.13 -20.12
N ASP A 16 -6.60 -12.72 -19.03
CA ASP A 16 -5.37 -11.92 -19.05
C ASP A 16 -4.33 -12.69 -18.24
N ASP A 17 -3.84 -13.78 -18.84
CA ASP A 17 -2.67 -14.57 -18.42
C ASP A 17 -1.34 -13.78 -18.53
N MET A 18 -1.40 -12.45 -18.41
CA MET A 18 -0.29 -11.56 -18.70
C MET A 18 0.04 -10.65 -17.52
N LYS A 19 0.34 -11.23 -16.33
CA LYS A 19 1.23 -10.58 -15.32
C LYS A 19 1.60 -11.41 -14.08
N LEU A 20 1.96 -12.68 -14.23
CA LEU A 20 2.79 -13.38 -13.21
C LEU A 20 4.22 -13.67 -13.72
N THR A 21 4.41 -13.74 -15.04
CA THR A 21 5.71 -13.96 -15.70
C THR A 21 6.66 -12.75 -15.59
N VAL A 22 6.12 -11.52 -15.60
CA VAL A 22 6.94 -10.30 -15.50
C VAL A 22 7.53 -10.13 -14.09
N VAL A 23 6.81 -10.60 -13.05
CA VAL A 23 7.28 -10.52 -11.65
C VAL A 23 8.42 -11.51 -11.41
N SER A 24 8.38 -12.71 -12.02
CA SER A 24 9.43 -13.72 -11.88
C SER A 24 10.70 -13.38 -12.68
N GLN A 25 10.62 -12.64 -13.78
CA GLN A 25 11.80 -12.11 -14.47
C GLN A 25 12.50 -10.98 -13.70
N SER A 26 11.75 -10.09 -13.05
CA SER A 26 12.33 -9.00 -12.24
C SER A 26 13.09 -9.48 -10.99
N LEU A 27 12.81 -10.69 -10.51
CA LEU A 27 13.46 -11.26 -9.31
C LEU A 27 14.83 -11.90 -9.59
N LYS A 28 15.28 -11.99 -10.85
CA LYS A 28 16.60 -12.54 -11.21
C LYS A 28 17.72 -11.50 -11.25
N GLU A 29 17.41 -10.20 -11.30
CA GLU A 29 18.41 -9.14 -11.46
C GLU A 29 18.84 -8.44 -10.18
N THR A 30 18.17 -8.67 -9.04
CA THR A 30 18.67 -8.19 -7.73
C THR A 30 19.67 -9.19 -7.11
N SER A 31 20.71 -9.53 -7.87
CA SER A 31 21.92 -10.17 -7.34
C SER A 31 23.05 -9.14 -7.31
N LEU A 32 23.38 -8.70 -6.09
CA LEU A 32 24.65 -8.10 -5.67
C LEU A 32 25.11 -6.83 -6.41
N LYS A 33 24.84 -5.66 -5.82
CA LYS A 33 25.81 -4.56 -5.77
C LYS A 33 25.86 -3.97 -4.37
N ASN A 34 26.82 -4.43 -3.58
CA ASN A 34 27.23 -3.82 -2.33
C ASN A 34 27.92 -2.49 -2.66
N ASN A 35 27.27 -1.37 -2.33
CA ASN A 35 27.93 -0.07 -2.33
C ASN A 35 28.35 0.21 -0.88
N ASN A 36 29.62 -0.08 -0.58
CA ASN A 36 30.27 0.40 0.63
C ASN A 36 30.49 1.92 0.51
N GLY A 37 29.46 2.69 0.83
CA GLY A 37 29.54 4.14 0.96
C GLY A 37 29.76 4.52 2.42
N THR A 38 30.99 4.88 2.76
CA THR A 38 31.33 5.49 4.05
C THR A 38 30.62 6.84 4.16
N ILE A 39 29.58 6.94 4.98
CA ILE A 39 28.97 8.23 5.36
C ILE A 39 29.76 8.76 6.55
N THR A 40 30.67 9.71 6.32
CA THR A 40 31.21 10.55 7.39
C THR A 40 30.34 11.80 7.49
N ASP A 41 29.45 11.85 8.49
CA ASP A 41 28.88 13.11 8.95
C ASP A 41 29.67 13.59 10.18
N THR A 42 30.48 14.63 9.98
CA THR A 42 31.29 15.24 11.03
C THR A 42 30.55 16.47 11.57
N ARG A 43 29.68 16.32 12.57
CA ARG A 43 29.24 17.43 13.45
C ARG A 43 28.95 16.98 14.89
N HIS A 44 29.85 17.41 15.77
CA HIS A 44 29.69 17.74 17.20
C HIS A 44 28.93 16.79 18.16
N GLY A 45 29.71 16.04 18.94
CA GLY A 45 29.74 16.16 20.41
C GLY A 45 28.61 15.53 21.24
N GLU A 46 28.72 14.24 21.54
CA GLU A 46 28.62 13.64 22.88
C GLU A 46 28.80 12.12 22.77
N SER A 47 29.87 11.58 23.38
CA SER A 47 30.17 10.14 23.38
C SER A 47 29.23 9.40 24.34
N SER A 48 28.09 8.97 23.81
CA SER A 48 27.38 7.78 24.30
C SER A 48 27.48 6.72 23.21
N THR A 49 28.54 5.91 23.23
CA THR A 49 28.75 4.78 22.32
C THR A 49 27.70 3.71 22.60
N THR A 50 26.48 3.92 22.07
CA THR A 50 25.52 2.83 21.94
C THR A 50 25.97 2.02 20.73
N GLU A 51 26.62 0.89 20.99
CA GLU A 51 26.98 -0.08 19.97
C GLU A 51 25.70 -0.59 19.29
N PHE A 52 25.27 0.06 18.21
CA PHE A 52 24.38 -0.57 17.25
C PHE A 52 25.17 -1.68 16.57
N LYS A 53 25.13 -2.86 17.18
CA LYS A 53 25.58 -4.11 16.57
C LYS A 53 24.71 -4.31 15.32
N VAL A 54 25.20 -3.85 14.18
CA VAL A 54 24.66 -4.23 12.87
C VAL A 54 25.00 -5.70 12.70
N ILE A 55 24.22 -6.56 13.37
CA ILE A 55 24.15 -7.97 13.02
C ILE A 55 23.49 -7.94 11.65
N SER A 56 24.29 -8.08 10.59
CA SER A 56 23.80 -8.51 9.30
C SER A 56 23.36 -9.98 9.43
N ASP A 57 22.33 -10.19 10.26
CA ASP A 57 21.62 -11.46 10.31
C ASP A 57 20.97 -11.59 8.95
N LYS A 58 21.51 -12.52 8.18
CA LYS A 58 21.00 -12.92 6.89
C LYS A 58 19.52 -13.28 7.10
N LEU A 59 18.62 -12.38 6.71
CA LEU A 59 17.18 -12.56 6.80
C LEU A 59 16.82 -13.89 6.14
N ILE A 60 16.31 -14.83 6.94
CA ILE A 60 15.88 -16.14 6.44
C ILE A 60 14.57 -15.91 5.68
N PRO A 61 14.49 -16.29 4.39
CA PRO A 61 13.26 -16.15 3.62
C PRO A 61 12.12 -16.94 4.25
N ILE A 62 10.94 -16.33 4.33
CA ILE A 62 9.75 -16.93 4.92
C ILE A 62 9.04 -17.82 3.89
N ASN A 63 8.52 -18.97 4.32
CA ASN A 63 7.65 -19.80 3.48
C ASN A 63 6.28 -19.10 3.34
N PRO A 64 5.76 -18.86 2.11
CA PRO A 64 4.47 -18.23 1.93
C PRO A 64 3.34 -19.00 2.61
N ASP A 65 3.39 -20.34 2.66
CA ASP A 65 2.30 -21.15 3.20
C ASP A 65 2.06 -20.93 4.70
N ASP A 66 3.06 -20.47 5.45
CA ASP A 66 2.96 -20.22 6.88
C ASP A 66 2.28 -18.88 7.22
N LYS A 67 2.19 -17.94 6.26
CA LYS A 67 1.54 -16.64 6.48
C LYS A 67 0.04 -16.80 6.76
N ARG A 68 -0.51 -16.03 7.71
CA ARG A 68 -1.95 -16.01 8.07
C ARG A 68 -2.42 -14.56 8.18
N VAL A 69 -3.70 -14.30 7.88
CA VAL A 69 -4.30 -12.95 8.02
C VAL A 69 -4.42 -12.57 9.51
N VAL A 70 -4.74 -13.54 10.36
CA VAL A 70 -4.88 -13.38 11.81
C VAL A 70 -4.02 -14.44 12.51
N ASN A 71 -3.39 -14.07 13.63
CA ASN A 71 -2.59 -14.97 14.48
C ASN A 71 -1.44 -15.71 13.77
N GLY A 72 -0.85 -15.14 12.72
CA GLY A 72 0.34 -15.69 12.06
C GLY A 72 1.60 -15.57 12.92
N GLN A 73 2.50 -16.56 12.82
CA GLN A 73 3.77 -16.61 13.58
C GLN A 73 5.00 -16.31 12.71
N THR A 74 4.80 -16.03 11.42
CA THR A 74 5.87 -15.66 10.48
C THR A 74 6.31 -14.21 10.68
N ASP A 75 7.56 -13.89 10.40
CA ASP A 75 8.08 -12.51 10.44
C ASP A 75 7.28 -11.57 9.50
N ILE A 76 6.67 -10.54 10.09
CA ILE A 76 5.78 -9.61 9.40
C ILE A 76 6.53 -8.50 8.64
N ASN A 77 7.80 -8.28 8.95
CA ASN A 77 8.58 -7.19 8.35
C ASN A 77 9.05 -7.55 6.93
N GLN A 78 8.99 -8.83 6.54
CA GLN A 78 9.32 -9.29 5.21
C GLN A 78 8.07 -9.37 4.32
N LEU A 79 7.98 -8.41 3.39
CA LEU A 79 6.88 -8.34 2.43
C LEU A 79 6.78 -9.60 1.56
N ALA A 80 7.91 -10.00 0.97
CA ALA A 80 8.00 -11.20 0.16
C ALA A 80 8.20 -12.47 1.03
N PRO A 81 7.79 -13.65 0.55
CA PRO A 81 6.94 -13.91 -0.62
C PRO A 81 5.45 -13.62 -0.33
N PHE A 82 4.69 -13.27 -1.38
CA PHE A 82 3.27 -12.94 -1.26
C PHE A 82 2.41 -14.21 -1.20
N LYS A 83 1.56 -14.32 -0.16
CA LYS A 83 0.55 -15.40 -0.03
C LYS A 83 -0.84 -15.00 -0.55
N TYR A 84 -1.20 -13.72 -0.43
CA TYR A 84 -2.55 -13.22 -0.71
C TYR A 84 -2.52 -12.23 -1.89
N PRO A 85 -2.58 -12.70 -3.15
CA PRO A 85 -2.54 -11.83 -4.32
C PRO A 85 -3.68 -10.80 -4.36
N TRP A 86 -4.86 -11.17 -3.86
CA TRP A 86 -6.01 -10.26 -3.78
C TRP A 86 -5.68 -9.01 -2.96
N ALA A 87 -5.04 -9.17 -1.80
CA ALA A 87 -4.70 -8.05 -0.91
C ALA A 87 -3.73 -7.08 -1.59
N TRP A 88 -2.77 -7.62 -2.33
CA TRP A 88 -1.83 -6.82 -3.11
C TRP A 88 -2.51 -6.10 -4.28
N ALA A 89 -3.45 -6.75 -4.97
CA ALA A 89 -4.24 -6.12 -6.00
C ALA A 89 -5.09 -4.95 -5.45
N PHE A 90 -5.71 -5.13 -4.27
CA PHE A 90 -6.43 -4.06 -3.59
C PHE A 90 -5.52 -2.90 -3.20
N PHE A 91 -4.33 -3.16 -2.66
CA PHE A 91 -3.34 -2.12 -2.36
C PHE A 91 -2.96 -1.31 -3.61
N LEU A 92 -2.65 -1.98 -4.72
CA LEU A 92 -2.31 -1.31 -5.97
C LEU A 92 -3.49 -0.50 -6.54
N ASN A 93 -4.72 -1.02 -6.44
CA ASN A 93 -5.91 -0.31 -6.89
C ASN A 93 -6.22 0.91 -6.02
N ALA A 94 -6.05 0.80 -4.69
CA ALA A 94 -6.21 1.94 -3.78
C ALA A 94 -5.20 3.05 -4.09
N ASN A 95 -3.93 2.70 -4.33
CA ASN A 95 -2.91 3.69 -4.69
C ASN A 95 -3.20 4.42 -6.01
N LYS A 96 -3.81 3.73 -6.99
CA LYS A 96 -4.24 4.36 -8.25
C LYS A 96 -5.41 5.33 -8.07
N ASN A 97 -6.21 5.14 -7.02
CA ASN A 97 -7.38 5.94 -6.70
C ASN A 97 -7.09 7.03 -5.66
N HIS A 98 -5.83 7.42 -5.49
CA HIS A 98 -5.44 8.49 -4.57
C HIS A 98 -5.94 9.85 -5.05
N TRP A 99 -6.65 10.58 -4.18
CA TRP A 99 -7.06 11.97 -4.38
C TRP A 99 -7.11 12.70 -3.03
N THR A 100 -7.00 14.02 -3.04
CA THR A 100 -7.17 14.84 -1.83
C THR A 100 -8.44 15.68 -1.91
N PRO A 101 -9.14 15.94 -0.78
CA PRO A 101 -10.35 16.76 -0.79
C PRO A 101 -10.15 18.18 -1.34
N LEU A 102 -8.93 18.73 -1.25
CA LEU A 102 -8.61 20.06 -1.76
C LEU A 102 -8.48 20.11 -3.28
N ASP A 103 -8.35 18.95 -3.95
CA ASP A 103 -8.28 18.87 -5.42
C ASP A 103 -9.64 19.18 -6.07
N ILE A 104 -10.74 19.15 -5.31
CA ILE A 104 -12.09 19.46 -5.79
C ILE A 104 -12.44 20.90 -5.40
N ASN A 105 -12.70 21.74 -6.41
CA ASN A 105 -13.09 23.14 -6.19
C ASN A 105 -14.53 23.25 -5.68
N MET A 106 -14.73 23.92 -4.53
CA MET A 106 -16.03 24.09 -3.86
C MET A 106 -16.71 25.46 -4.12
N ALA A 107 -16.14 26.34 -4.95
CA ALA A 107 -16.65 27.71 -5.10
C ALA A 107 -18.09 27.78 -5.63
N GLN A 108 -18.46 26.88 -6.56
CA GLN A 108 -19.81 26.84 -7.12
C GLN A 108 -20.79 26.25 -6.09
N ASP A 109 -20.43 25.15 -5.45
CA ASP A 109 -21.23 24.49 -4.41
C ASP A 109 -21.56 25.44 -3.26
N VAL A 110 -20.60 26.26 -2.80
CA VAL A 110 -20.83 27.29 -1.78
C VAL A 110 -21.85 28.35 -2.24
N THR A 111 -21.78 28.74 -3.51
CA THR A 111 -22.72 29.70 -4.09
C THR A 111 -24.14 29.12 -4.16
N ASP A 112 -24.25 27.88 -4.63
CA ASP A 112 -25.53 27.18 -4.82
C ASP A 112 -26.20 26.89 -3.48
N TYR A 113 -25.43 26.51 -2.47
CA TYR A 113 -25.91 26.33 -1.11
C TYR A 113 -26.59 27.59 -0.54
N ARG A 114 -26.02 28.76 -0.82
CA ARG A 114 -26.52 30.03 -0.28
C ARG A 114 -27.75 30.54 -1.03
N HIS A 115 -27.80 30.36 -2.35
CA HIS A 115 -28.74 31.11 -3.20
C HIS A 115 -29.72 30.26 -4.01
N LYS A 116 -29.48 28.95 -4.20
CA LYS A 116 -30.28 28.12 -5.10
C LYS A 116 -31.04 27.00 -4.40
N LEU A 117 -30.48 26.39 -3.35
CA LEU A 117 -31.12 25.27 -2.67
C LEU A 117 -32.36 25.70 -1.87
N THR A 118 -33.41 24.89 -1.99
CA THR A 118 -34.62 24.96 -1.15
C THR A 118 -34.33 24.46 0.27
N LEU A 119 -35.27 24.68 1.20
CA LEU A 119 -35.10 24.25 2.59
C LEU A 119 -35.05 22.72 2.69
N GLU A 120 -35.88 22.06 1.89
CA GLU A 120 -36.02 20.62 1.80
C GLU A 120 -34.73 19.98 1.27
N GLU A 121 -34.11 20.56 0.23
CA GLU A 121 -32.83 20.08 -0.29
C GLU A 121 -31.67 20.31 0.70
N LYS A 122 -31.66 21.45 1.41
CA LYS A 122 -30.65 21.71 2.46
C LYS A 122 -30.73 20.71 3.60
N HIS A 123 -31.96 20.35 4.01
CA HIS A 123 -32.17 19.40 5.09
C HIS A 123 -31.50 18.03 4.82
N VAL A 124 -31.49 17.58 3.56
CA VAL A 124 -30.82 16.33 3.14
C VAL A 124 -29.30 16.41 3.32
N TYR A 125 -28.68 17.57 3.13
CA TYR A 125 -27.23 17.71 3.30
C TYR A 125 -26.80 17.91 4.76
N GLU A 126 -27.68 18.44 5.61
CA GLU A 126 -27.36 18.76 7.00
C GLU A 126 -27.62 17.60 7.99
N ASN A 127 -28.57 16.70 7.71
CA ASN A 127 -29.11 15.75 8.72
C ASN A 127 -29.12 14.27 8.29
N VAL A 128 -28.12 13.83 7.51
CA VAL A 128 -27.91 12.40 7.21
C VAL A 128 -26.98 11.76 8.23
#